data_AF-A0A1M6BWJ6-F1
#
_entry.id   AF-A0A1M6BWJ6-F1
#
_cell.length_a   1.000
_cell.length_b   1.000
_cell.length_c   1.000
_cell.angle_alpha   90.00
_cell.angle_beta   90.00
_cell.angle_gamma   90.00
#
_symmetry.space_group_name_H-M   'P 1'
#
loop_
_entity.id
_entity.type
_entity.pdbx_description
1 polymer ?
#
loop_
_entity_poly.entity_id
_entity_poly.type
_entity_poly.pdbx_seq_one_letter_code
_entity_poly.pdbx_strand_id
1 'polypeptide(L)'
;MSKNLGKLYTGGMVLKHREWKGFKDTLYDFGRWLKCWGALMKLSLACPIQLTKALFRYRWMGSYLTTPAFIDRHTLGLRGIELRICHKQFFTMTAHAIEMTKTILKGDANLNGNSKRAKEFSKKVVLFDEMMPIQIMAGFPNLKGLPVQMIPIFLPSEMDQQSSMPYIDAVENYGLPADVCPLPAAEAGCAVVGDYPRIGICFVSSSMPCDGSCMSSTYQDRFFNLPTYPLSPPVRFNEEEVQRYAVKDILGAIKFIEEQTGEKFNWDAYFTVMKRYNEETEYMLKKWDINKTPYPQVTGPSLALHRMYAFQIAGSLDTKFLENDKEVYELMMKGYELDKKKYAPKGITKYRHRAIVWSCPAHYYSNFSFWAQNCWGLQVLVDMECMLSHHFFDTDNKEASLIDLAKAYERMSMRSHTNGGHSNVLEELWRQCKEFNADIVIMYSHVSCKTMAGLQGLFEEQARERSIHLIWVEHDLCDPRTVSRKEMRSKVNIYMQTVFREEPLDPSLVDFEDSKTW
;
A
#
# COMPACT_ATOMS: atom_id res chain seq x y z
N MET A 1 -3.69 27.67 -3.68
CA MET A 1 -4.32 26.41 -3.27
C MET A 1 -5.81 26.46 -3.57
N SER A 2 -6.46 25.31 -3.64
CA SER A 2 -7.93 25.22 -3.68
C SER A 2 -8.51 25.78 -2.38
N LYS A 3 -9.70 26.39 -2.44
CA LYS A 3 -10.40 26.91 -1.26
C LYS A 3 -11.75 26.23 -1.15
N ASN A 4 -12.21 25.98 0.07
CA ASN A 4 -13.50 25.38 0.39
C ASN A 4 -13.62 23.88 0.04
N LEU A 5 -12.53 23.13 0.08
CA LEU A 5 -12.53 21.68 -0.18
C LEU A 5 -13.42 20.92 0.81
N GLY A 6 -13.49 21.35 2.07
CA GLY A 6 -14.35 20.74 3.09
C GLY A 6 -15.85 20.84 2.77
N LYS A 7 -16.26 21.85 1.99
CA LYS A 7 -17.67 21.99 1.56
C LYS A 7 -18.11 20.94 0.54
N LEU A 8 -17.18 20.15 0.00
CA LEU A 8 -17.51 19.00 -0.83
C LEU A 8 -18.05 17.83 0.00
N TYR A 9 -17.73 17.78 1.29
CA TYR A 9 -18.24 16.77 2.21
C TYR A 9 -19.61 17.17 2.73
N THR A 10 -20.54 16.23 2.70
CA THR A 10 -21.95 16.43 3.09
C THR A 10 -22.36 15.57 4.27
N GLY A 11 -21.43 14.78 4.84
CA GLY A 11 -21.74 13.68 5.76
C GLY A 11 -22.31 12.43 5.06
N GLY A 12 -22.46 12.46 3.73
CA GLY A 12 -22.87 11.31 2.93
C GLY A 12 -21.72 10.42 2.48
N MET A 13 -22.05 9.36 1.73
CA MET A 13 -21.09 8.40 1.18
C MET A 13 -20.22 8.99 0.06
N VAL A 14 -20.73 9.99 -0.66
CA VAL A 14 -20.05 10.61 -1.80
C VAL A 14 -19.94 12.12 -1.60
N LEU A 15 -18.94 12.72 -2.25
CA LEU A 15 -18.80 14.17 -2.32
C LEU A 15 -20.01 14.80 -3.03
N LYS A 16 -20.38 16.03 -2.62
CA LYS A 16 -21.48 16.82 -3.21
C LYS A 16 -21.37 16.94 -4.73
N HIS A 17 -20.15 17.17 -5.20
CA HIS A 17 -19.75 17.19 -6.60
C HIS A 17 -18.23 17.03 -6.67
N ARG A 18 -17.69 16.76 -7.87
CA ARG A 18 -16.23 16.77 -8.09
C ARG A 18 -15.66 18.16 -7.87
N GLU A 19 -14.41 18.23 -7.41
CA GLU A 19 -13.71 19.49 -7.24
C GLU A 19 -13.56 20.23 -8.58
N TRP A 20 -13.88 21.53 -8.61
CA TRP A 20 -13.56 22.37 -9.77
C TRP A 20 -12.07 22.74 -9.76
N LYS A 21 -11.33 22.22 -10.73
CA LYS A 21 -9.87 22.37 -10.85
C LYS A 21 -9.41 23.44 -11.83
N GLY A 22 -10.34 24.23 -12.37
CA GLY A 22 -10.13 25.09 -13.53
C GLY A 22 -10.24 24.28 -14.84
N PHE A 23 -10.57 24.94 -15.94
CA PHE A 23 -11.03 24.26 -17.17
C PHE A 23 -10.12 23.10 -17.64
N LYS A 24 -8.81 23.35 -17.79
CA LYS A 24 -7.86 22.35 -18.31
C LYS A 24 -7.71 21.13 -17.40
N ASP A 25 -7.56 21.35 -16.10
CA ASP A 25 -7.34 20.28 -15.14
C ASP A 25 -8.64 19.55 -14.80
N THR A 26 -9.79 20.24 -14.73
CA THR A 26 -11.10 19.59 -14.56
C THR A 26 -11.42 18.69 -15.76
N LEU A 27 -11.17 19.14 -17.00
CA LEU A 27 -11.42 18.34 -18.19
C LEU A 27 -10.53 17.09 -18.23
N TYR A 28 -9.25 17.24 -17.88
CA TYR A 28 -8.33 16.10 -17.76
C TYR A 28 -8.81 15.12 -16.69
N ASP A 29 -9.13 15.61 -15.51
CA ASP A 29 -9.58 14.83 -14.35
C ASP A 29 -10.88 14.06 -14.67
N PHE A 30 -11.84 14.73 -15.32
CA PHE A 30 -13.07 14.10 -15.79
C PHE A 30 -12.82 13.03 -16.85
N GLY A 31 -11.93 13.29 -17.82
CA GLY A 31 -11.52 12.28 -18.81
C GLY A 31 -10.86 11.06 -18.17
N ARG A 32 -10.09 11.25 -17.10
CA ARG A 32 -9.53 10.16 -16.29
C ARG A 32 -10.61 9.40 -15.54
N TRP A 33 -11.56 10.07 -14.93
CA TRP A 33 -12.71 9.41 -14.30
C TRP A 33 -13.51 8.53 -15.27
N LEU A 34 -13.77 9.01 -16.49
CA LEU A 34 -14.40 8.20 -17.54
C LEU A 34 -13.54 6.98 -17.90
N LYS A 35 -12.21 7.14 -17.96
CA LYS A 35 -11.28 6.01 -18.19
C LYS A 35 -11.36 4.98 -17.05
N CYS A 36 -11.51 5.41 -15.80
CA CYS A 36 -11.70 4.51 -14.65
C CYS A 36 -12.96 3.66 -14.80
N TRP A 37 -14.10 4.30 -15.08
CA TRP A 37 -15.34 3.56 -15.38
C TRP A 37 -15.20 2.66 -16.60
N GLY A 38 -14.51 3.12 -17.65
CA GLY A 38 -14.19 2.30 -18.82
C GLY A 38 -13.40 1.04 -18.46
N ALA A 39 -12.46 1.12 -17.52
CA ALA A 39 -11.69 -0.03 -17.04
C ALA A 39 -12.55 -1.01 -16.23
N LEU A 40 -13.41 -0.49 -15.33
CA LEU A 40 -14.37 -1.32 -14.58
C LEU A 40 -15.39 -1.99 -15.52
N MET A 41 -15.91 -1.28 -16.53
CA MET A 41 -16.80 -1.86 -17.54
C MET A 41 -16.11 -2.95 -18.36
N LYS A 42 -14.84 -2.79 -18.71
CA LYS A 42 -14.06 -3.83 -19.39
C LYS A 42 -13.90 -5.09 -18.55
N LEU A 43 -13.77 -4.96 -17.22
CA LEU A 43 -13.80 -6.11 -16.30
C LEU A 43 -15.17 -6.82 -16.38
N SER A 44 -16.26 -6.06 -16.33
CA SER A 44 -17.62 -6.58 -16.45
C SER A 44 -17.85 -7.31 -17.77
N LEU A 45 -17.34 -6.79 -18.88
CA LEU A 45 -17.46 -7.42 -20.19
C LEU A 45 -16.60 -8.68 -20.33
N ALA A 46 -15.47 -8.77 -19.62
CA ALA A 46 -14.57 -9.92 -19.72
C ALA A 46 -15.09 -11.15 -18.97
N CYS A 47 -15.80 -10.97 -17.86
CA CYS A 47 -16.31 -12.05 -17.00
C CYS A 47 -17.72 -11.72 -16.46
N PRO A 48 -18.74 -11.48 -17.31
CA PRO A 48 -20.01 -10.92 -16.89
C PRO A 48 -20.77 -11.81 -15.91
N ILE A 49 -20.88 -13.10 -16.21
CA ILE A 49 -21.61 -14.07 -15.37
C ILE A 49 -20.89 -14.22 -14.01
N GLN A 50 -19.57 -14.39 -14.03
CA GLN A 50 -18.77 -14.57 -12.82
C GLN A 50 -18.77 -13.30 -11.97
N LEU A 51 -18.71 -12.12 -12.57
CA LEU A 51 -18.78 -10.85 -11.84
C LEU A 51 -20.15 -10.67 -11.17
N THR A 52 -21.26 -10.96 -11.87
CA THR A 52 -22.59 -10.92 -11.25
C THR A 52 -22.67 -11.88 -10.07
N LYS A 53 -22.20 -13.13 -10.23
CA LYS A 53 -22.15 -14.08 -9.12
C LYS A 53 -21.27 -13.57 -7.96
N ALA A 54 -20.13 -12.95 -8.27
CA ALA A 54 -19.22 -12.43 -7.26
C ALA A 54 -19.84 -11.28 -6.48
N LEU A 55 -20.59 -10.38 -7.12
CA LEU A 55 -21.31 -9.29 -6.44
C LEU A 55 -22.34 -9.80 -5.42
N PHE A 56 -22.96 -10.96 -5.68
CA PHE A 56 -23.91 -11.57 -4.73
C PHE A 56 -23.23 -12.50 -3.72
N ARG A 57 -22.08 -13.08 -4.06
CA ARG A 57 -21.37 -14.04 -3.21
C ARG A 57 -20.45 -13.36 -2.21
N TYR A 58 -19.74 -12.32 -2.65
CA TYR A 58 -18.63 -11.71 -1.94
C TYR A 58 -18.96 -10.27 -1.55
N ARG A 59 -18.87 -9.96 -0.25
CA ARG A 59 -19.16 -8.61 0.27
C ARG A 59 -18.16 -7.59 -0.26
N TRP A 60 -16.89 -7.95 -0.27
CA TRP A 60 -15.79 -7.10 -0.72
C TRP A 60 -15.91 -6.65 -2.19
N MET A 61 -16.67 -7.36 -3.02
CA MET A 61 -16.88 -6.96 -4.41
C MET A 61 -17.66 -5.64 -4.53
N GLY A 62 -18.53 -5.34 -3.56
CA GLY A 62 -19.28 -4.08 -3.52
C GLY A 62 -18.38 -2.85 -3.38
N SER A 63 -17.34 -2.95 -2.55
CA SER A 63 -16.39 -1.84 -2.32
C SER A 63 -15.62 -1.46 -3.59
N TYR A 64 -15.43 -2.36 -4.55
CA TYR A 64 -14.77 -2.01 -5.82
C TYR A 64 -15.57 -1.03 -6.70
N LEU A 65 -16.88 -0.91 -6.48
CA LEU A 65 -17.70 0.12 -7.16
C LEU A 65 -17.34 1.54 -6.71
N THR A 66 -16.66 1.68 -5.57
CA THR A 66 -16.24 2.98 -5.02
C THR A 66 -14.88 3.47 -5.59
N THR A 67 -14.21 2.68 -6.45
CA THR A 67 -12.91 3.05 -7.08
C THR A 67 -12.84 4.48 -7.60
N PRO A 68 -13.86 5.00 -8.33
CA PRO A 68 -13.81 6.38 -8.81
C PRO A 68 -13.85 7.41 -7.68
N ALA A 69 -14.59 7.15 -6.60
CA ALA A 69 -14.63 8.00 -5.42
C ALA A 69 -13.29 7.96 -4.66
N PHE A 70 -12.66 6.78 -4.57
CA PHE A 70 -11.32 6.62 -4.02
C PHE A 70 -10.29 7.48 -4.78
N ILE A 71 -10.28 7.45 -6.12
CA ILE A 71 -9.37 8.28 -6.93
C ILE A 71 -9.69 9.77 -6.77
N ASP A 72 -10.97 10.16 -6.72
CA ASP A 72 -11.35 11.55 -6.52
C ASP A 72 -10.84 12.09 -5.18
N ARG A 73 -10.99 11.31 -4.10
CA ARG A 73 -10.45 11.61 -2.76
C ARG A 73 -8.93 11.78 -2.76
N HIS A 74 -8.22 10.96 -3.53
CA HIS A 74 -6.76 11.03 -3.68
C HIS A 74 -6.26 12.12 -4.62
N THR A 75 -7.14 12.85 -5.31
CA THR A 75 -6.74 13.94 -6.19
C THR A 75 -7.19 15.31 -5.69
N LEU A 76 -7.88 15.39 -4.55
CA LEU A 76 -8.37 16.64 -3.95
C LEU A 76 -7.23 17.65 -3.75
N GLY A 77 -7.43 18.86 -4.24
CA GLY A 77 -6.47 19.97 -4.15
C GLY A 77 -5.29 19.89 -5.13
N LEU A 78 -5.04 18.74 -5.76
CA LEU A 78 -3.94 18.58 -6.74
C LEU A 78 -4.26 19.27 -8.06
N ARG A 79 -3.24 19.86 -8.71
CA ARG A 79 -3.34 20.58 -9.99
C ARG A 79 -2.11 20.33 -10.86
N GLY A 80 -2.21 20.64 -12.15
CA GLY A 80 -1.06 20.64 -13.05
C GLY A 80 -0.36 19.28 -13.11
N ILE A 81 0.96 19.29 -12.95
CA ILE A 81 1.80 18.09 -13.08
C ILE A 81 1.54 17.09 -11.94
N GLU A 82 1.34 17.55 -10.70
CA GLU A 82 1.05 16.67 -9.56
C GLU A 82 -0.22 15.86 -9.78
N LEU A 83 -1.28 16.50 -10.30
CA LEU A 83 -2.52 15.80 -10.65
C LEU A 83 -2.27 14.70 -11.70
N ARG A 84 -1.41 14.97 -12.69
CA ARG A 84 -1.09 14.03 -13.77
C ARG A 84 -0.27 12.85 -13.25
N ILE A 85 0.69 13.09 -12.36
CA ILE A 85 1.51 12.06 -11.70
C ILE A 85 0.63 11.18 -10.82
N CYS A 86 -0.20 11.78 -9.97
CA CYS A 86 -1.11 11.07 -9.06
C CYS A 86 -2.03 10.11 -9.83
N HIS A 87 -2.67 10.60 -10.91
CA HIS A 87 -3.49 9.76 -11.77
C HIS A 87 -2.69 8.60 -12.36
N LYS A 88 -1.50 8.85 -12.92
CA LYS A 88 -0.65 7.81 -13.51
C LYS A 88 -0.32 6.68 -12.52
N GLN A 89 0.08 7.04 -11.30
CA GLN A 89 0.38 6.07 -10.24
C GLN A 89 -0.84 5.21 -9.88
N PHE A 90 -2.00 5.83 -9.60
CA PHE A 90 -3.21 5.09 -9.23
C PHE A 90 -3.82 4.28 -10.38
N PHE A 91 -3.75 4.76 -11.64
CA PHE A 91 -4.25 3.99 -12.78
C PHE A 91 -3.46 2.70 -13.01
N THR A 92 -2.15 2.74 -12.81
CA THR A 92 -1.29 1.56 -12.95
C THR A 92 -1.65 0.52 -11.90
N MET A 93 -1.83 0.95 -10.64
CA MET A 93 -2.31 0.08 -9.56
C MET A 93 -3.70 -0.50 -9.86
N THR A 94 -4.65 0.34 -10.29
CA THR A 94 -6.02 -0.08 -10.61
C THR A 94 -6.03 -1.08 -11.76
N ALA A 95 -5.20 -0.88 -12.79
CA ALA A 95 -5.10 -1.80 -13.91
C ALA A 95 -4.58 -3.17 -13.47
N HIS A 96 -3.60 -3.20 -12.56
CA HIS A 96 -3.08 -4.45 -12.00
C HIS A 96 -4.11 -5.16 -11.12
N ALA A 97 -4.79 -4.42 -10.23
CA ALA A 97 -5.87 -4.95 -9.39
C ALA A 97 -7.00 -5.57 -10.24
N ILE A 98 -7.36 -4.96 -11.37
CA ILE A 98 -8.33 -5.54 -12.32
C ILE A 98 -7.87 -6.89 -12.87
N GLU A 99 -6.58 -7.07 -13.17
CA GLU A 99 -6.05 -8.35 -13.65
C GLU A 99 -6.03 -9.44 -12.56
N MET A 100 -5.76 -9.06 -11.31
CA MET A 100 -5.90 -9.95 -10.16
C MET A 100 -7.35 -10.37 -9.94
N THR A 101 -8.29 -9.42 -9.97
CA THR A 101 -9.72 -9.73 -9.86
C THR A 101 -10.18 -10.64 -11.01
N LYS A 102 -9.71 -10.42 -12.25
CA LYS A 102 -9.97 -11.36 -13.37
C LYS A 102 -9.43 -12.77 -13.08
N THR A 103 -8.27 -12.88 -12.46
CA THR A 103 -7.67 -14.18 -12.09
C THR A 103 -8.58 -14.91 -11.11
N ILE A 104 -9.06 -14.22 -10.06
CA ILE A 104 -10.03 -14.75 -9.09
C ILE A 104 -11.32 -15.17 -9.81
N LEU A 105 -11.95 -14.28 -10.59
CA LEU A 105 -13.21 -14.57 -11.28
C LEU A 105 -13.12 -15.80 -12.19
N LYS A 106 -11.97 -16.04 -12.83
CA LYS A 106 -11.78 -17.17 -13.76
C LYS A 106 -11.49 -18.50 -13.05
N GLY A 107 -10.80 -18.48 -11.92
CA GLY A 107 -10.32 -19.69 -11.25
C GLY A 107 -11.14 -20.10 -10.03
N ASP A 108 -11.92 -19.20 -9.45
CA ASP A 108 -12.64 -19.46 -8.20
C ASP A 108 -13.75 -20.51 -8.37
N ALA A 109 -13.66 -21.58 -7.58
CA ALA A 109 -14.61 -22.69 -7.58
C ALA A 109 -16.01 -22.27 -7.11
N ASN A 110 -16.13 -21.28 -6.21
CA ASN A 110 -17.43 -20.81 -5.75
C ASN A 110 -18.25 -20.16 -6.88
N LEU A 111 -17.58 -19.49 -7.82
CA LEU A 111 -18.23 -18.81 -8.95
C LEU A 111 -18.44 -19.74 -10.15
N ASN A 112 -17.48 -20.64 -10.38
CA ASN A 112 -17.42 -21.48 -11.59
C ASN A 112 -17.90 -22.92 -11.38
N GLY A 113 -18.23 -23.32 -10.15
CA GLY A 113 -18.71 -24.67 -9.81
C GLY A 113 -17.78 -25.76 -10.32
N ASN A 114 -18.33 -26.73 -11.06
CA ASN A 114 -17.58 -27.88 -11.58
C ASN A 114 -16.89 -27.66 -12.93
N SER A 115 -16.72 -26.40 -13.37
CA SER A 115 -16.03 -26.08 -14.62
C SER A 115 -14.61 -26.66 -14.66
N LYS A 116 -14.38 -27.61 -15.59
CA LYS A 116 -13.04 -28.18 -15.81
C LYS A 116 -12.02 -27.11 -16.15
N ARG A 117 -12.40 -26.11 -16.97
CA ARG A 117 -11.54 -24.99 -17.35
C ARG A 117 -11.10 -24.16 -16.15
N ALA A 118 -12.02 -23.85 -15.23
CA ALA A 118 -11.70 -23.08 -14.03
C ALA A 118 -10.77 -23.89 -13.11
N LYS A 119 -11.01 -25.19 -12.95
CA LYS A 119 -10.14 -26.10 -12.18
C LYS A 119 -8.73 -26.17 -12.76
N GLU A 120 -8.58 -26.34 -14.07
CA GLU A 120 -7.26 -26.33 -14.73
C GLU A 120 -6.56 -24.96 -14.65
N PHE A 121 -7.30 -23.86 -14.66
CA PHE A 121 -6.74 -22.53 -14.42
C PHE A 121 -6.30 -22.36 -12.96
N SER A 122 -7.11 -22.81 -12.00
CA SER A 122 -6.81 -22.76 -10.57
C SER A 122 -5.52 -23.51 -10.23
N LYS A 123 -5.25 -24.64 -10.90
CA LYS A 123 -3.99 -25.39 -10.75
C LYS A 123 -2.72 -24.60 -11.10
N LYS A 124 -2.85 -23.51 -11.87
CA LYS A 124 -1.74 -22.63 -12.25
C LYS A 124 -1.58 -21.44 -11.31
N VAL A 125 -2.40 -21.33 -10.26
CA VAL A 125 -2.37 -20.22 -9.31
C VAL A 125 -1.69 -20.69 -8.03
N VAL A 126 -0.66 -19.97 -7.61
CA VAL A 126 0.02 -20.14 -6.32
C VAL A 126 -0.41 -18.97 -5.44
N LEU A 127 -0.97 -19.28 -4.26
CA LEU A 127 -1.39 -18.26 -3.32
C LEU A 127 -0.20 -17.76 -2.50
N PHE A 128 -0.19 -16.48 -2.18
CA PHE A 128 0.79 -15.81 -1.35
C PHE A 128 0.08 -15.02 -0.25
N ASP A 129 0.70 -14.89 0.91
CA ASP A 129 0.31 -13.89 1.91
C ASP A 129 0.49 -12.46 1.37
N GLU A 130 -0.31 -11.51 1.84
CA GLU A 130 -0.48 -10.25 1.12
C GLU A 130 0.69 -9.26 1.21
N MET A 131 1.40 -9.26 2.34
CA MET A 131 2.57 -8.41 2.55
C MET A 131 3.85 -9.02 1.96
N MET A 132 3.80 -10.28 1.54
CA MET A 132 4.94 -10.98 0.97
C MET A 132 5.16 -10.55 -0.49
N PRO A 133 6.38 -10.10 -0.85
CA PRO A 133 6.69 -9.81 -2.24
C PRO A 133 6.59 -11.06 -3.11
N ILE A 134 6.04 -10.95 -4.33
CA ILE A 134 5.84 -12.12 -5.22
C ILE A 134 7.00 -12.40 -6.19
N GLN A 135 8.17 -11.79 -5.99
CA GLN A 135 9.33 -11.84 -6.89
C GLN A 135 9.81 -13.27 -7.17
N ILE A 136 9.65 -14.20 -6.23
CA ILE A 136 9.94 -15.63 -6.44
C ILE A 136 9.18 -16.21 -7.66
N MET A 137 7.99 -15.68 -7.97
CA MET A 137 7.20 -16.09 -9.13
C MET A 137 7.79 -15.67 -10.47
N ALA A 138 8.81 -14.80 -10.49
CA ALA A 138 9.56 -14.48 -11.69
C ALA A 138 10.26 -15.71 -12.29
N GLY A 139 10.63 -16.69 -11.46
CA GLY A 139 11.16 -17.96 -11.93
C GLY A 139 10.09 -18.96 -12.41
N PHE A 140 8.80 -18.64 -12.30
CA PHE A 140 7.70 -19.52 -12.69
C PHE A 140 6.79 -18.87 -13.74
N PRO A 141 7.27 -18.61 -14.98
CA PRO A 141 6.56 -17.81 -15.98
C PRO A 141 5.21 -18.42 -16.44
N ASN A 142 5.00 -19.71 -16.23
CA ASN A 142 3.76 -20.42 -16.57
C ASN A 142 2.71 -20.40 -15.45
N LEU A 143 3.10 -19.99 -14.25
CA LEU A 143 2.24 -19.88 -13.07
C LEU A 143 1.82 -18.43 -12.81
N LYS A 144 0.85 -18.26 -11.91
CA LYS A 144 0.39 -16.95 -11.44
C LYS A 144 0.50 -16.89 -9.93
N GLY A 145 1.29 -15.95 -9.42
CA GLY A 145 1.25 -15.57 -8.01
C GLY A 145 0.00 -14.74 -7.73
N LEU A 146 -0.72 -15.08 -6.67
CA LEU A 146 -1.88 -14.32 -6.20
C LEU A 146 -1.78 -14.07 -4.69
N PRO A 147 -1.45 -12.83 -4.29
CA PRO A 147 -1.65 -12.36 -2.91
C PRO A 147 -3.15 -12.41 -2.56
N VAL A 148 -3.58 -13.40 -1.79
CA VAL A 148 -5.00 -13.76 -1.71
C VAL A 148 -5.82 -12.78 -0.88
N GLN A 149 -5.20 -12.12 0.11
CA GLN A 149 -5.85 -11.12 0.96
C GLN A 149 -5.89 -9.72 0.34
N MET A 150 -5.08 -9.45 -0.70
CA MET A 150 -5.02 -8.11 -1.31
C MET A 150 -6.36 -7.67 -1.90
N ILE A 151 -7.06 -8.56 -2.60
CA ILE A 151 -8.35 -8.24 -3.23
C ILE A 151 -9.51 -8.21 -2.22
N PRO A 152 -9.64 -9.17 -1.30
CA PRO A 152 -10.80 -9.22 -0.40
C PRO A 152 -10.72 -8.27 0.80
N ILE A 153 -9.51 -7.91 1.26
CA ILE A 153 -9.32 -7.19 2.53
C ILE A 153 -8.53 -5.90 2.34
N PHE A 154 -7.28 -5.98 1.88
CA PHE A 154 -6.39 -4.82 1.85
C PHE A 154 -6.95 -3.67 0.99
N LEU A 155 -7.23 -3.93 -0.29
CA LEU A 155 -7.76 -2.91 -1.21
C LEU A 155 -9.12 -2.33 -0.76
N PRO A 156 -10.12 -3.16 -0.39
CA PRO A 156 -11.37 -2.64 0.14
C PRO A 156 -11.18 -1.72 1.35
N SER A 157 -10.27 -2.05 2.28
CA SER A 157 -10.01 -1.24 3.48
C SER A 157 -9.49 0.17 3.16
N GLU A 158 -8.79 0.33 2.04
CA GLU A 158 -8.30 1.61 1.53
C GLU A 158 -9.40 2.45 0.85
N MET A 159 -10.30 1.76 0.16
CA MET A 159 -11.31 2.35 -0.71
C MET A 159 -12.61 2.70 0.00
N ASP A 160 -12.95 1.95 1.03
CA ASP A 160 -14.19 2.02 1.78
C ASP A 160 -13.91 1.72 3.26
N GLN A 161 -13.97 2.76 4.09
CA GLN A 161 -13.71 2.66 5.52
C GLN A 161 -14.61 1.66 6.26
N GLN A 162 -15.75 1.26 5.67
CA GLN A 162 -16.69 0.33 6.31
C GLN A 162 -16.48 -1.13 5.90
N SER A 163 -15.58 -1.40 4.95
CA SER A 163 -15.44 -2.71 4.32
C SER A 163 -14.95 -3.81 5.27
N SER A 164 -14.08 -3.48 6.23
CA SER A 164 -13.47 -4.45 7.15
C SER A 164 -14.33 -4.78 8.36
N MET A 165 -15.22 -3.87 8.79
CA MET A 165 -16.01 -4.02 10.02
C MET A 165 -16.81 -5.34 10.09
N PRO A 166 -17.50 -5.80 9.03
CA PRO A 166 -18.25 -7.06 9.10
C PRO A 166 -17.38 -8.29 9.34
N TYR A 167 -16.12 -8.26 8.90
CA TYR A 167 -15.19 -9.38 9.12
C TYR A 167 -14.60 -9.35 10.52
N ILE A 168 -14.26 -8.16 11.02
CA ILE A 168 -13.79 -7.96 12.40
C ILE A 168 -14.87 -8.45 13.37
N ASP A 169 -16.11 -8.00 13.20
CA ASP A 169 -17.24 -8.43 14.05
C ASP A 169 -17.44 -9.95 13.99
N ALA A 170 -17.26 -10.56 12.82
CA ALA A 170 -17.43 -12.01 12.67
C ALA A 170 -16.38 -12.80 13.44
N VAL A 171 -15.11 -12.39 13.40
CA VAL A 171 -14.03 -13.12 14.10
C VAL A 171 -14.07 -12.88 15.60
N GLU A 172 -14.46 -11.68 16.04
CA GLU A 172 -14.61 -11.36 17.46
C GLU A 172 -15.75 -12.16 18.08
N ASN A 173 -16.89 -12.25 17.39
CA ASN A 173 -18.00 -13.12 17.80
C ASN A 173 -17.62 -14.62 17.78
N TYR A 174 -16.65 -15.00 16.96
CA TYR A 174 -16.10 -16.36 16.92
C TYR A 174 -15.14 -16.64 18.10
N GLY A 175 -14.72 -15.61 18.83
CA GLY A 175 -13.92 -15.72 20.06
C GLY A 175 -12.52 -15.11 19.98
N LEU A 176 -12.16 -14.41 18.89
CA LEU A 176 -10.91 -13.65 18.84
C LEU A 176 -11.05 -12.39 19.71
N PRO A 177 -10.10 -12.09 20.62
CA PRO A 177 -10.15 -10.86 21.39
C PRO A 177 -10.02 -9.61 20.53
N ALA A 178 -10.70 -8.53 20.92
CA ALA A 178 -10.67 -7.23 20.24
C ALA A 178 -9.35 -6.44 20.43
N ASP A 179 -8.34 -7.01 21.11
CA ASP A 179 -7.00 -6.40 21.24
C ASP A 179 -6.06 -6.76 20.07
N VAL A 180 -6.54 -7.57 19.12
CA VAL A 180 -5.81 -7.96 17.91
C VAL A 180 -5.95 -6.85 16.86
N CYS A 181 -4.86 -6.60 16.13
CA CYS A 181 -4.86 -5.65 15.02
C CYS A 181 -6.02 -5.91 14.04
N PRO A 182 -6.80 -4.87 13.64
CA PRO A 182 -7.95 -5.04 12.77
C PRO A 182 -7.67 -5.63 11.39
N LEU A 183 -6.45 -5.49 10.85
CA LEU A 183 -6.09 -6.10 9.57
C LEU A 183 -6.06 -7.65 9.65
N PRO A 184 -5.22 -8.29 10.49
CA PRO A 184 -5.26 -9.74 10.64
C PRO A 184 -6.59 -10.24 11.22
N ALA A 185 -7.29 -9.44 12.04
CA ALA A 185 -8.65 -9.78 12.48
C ALA A 185 -9.64 -9.83 11.29
N ALA A 186 -9.61 -8.85 10.40
CA ALA A 186 -10.46 -8.85 9.19
C ALA A 186 -10.11 -10.01 8.25
N GLU A 187 -8.84 -10.36 8.10
CA GLU A 187 -8.42 -11.54 7.33
C GLU A 187 -8.94 -12.84 7.93
N ALA A 188 -8.73 -13.04 9.23
CA ALA A 188 -9.26 -14.21 9.94
C ALA A 188 -10.80 -14.25 9.85
N GLY A 189 -11.47 -13.11 9.99
CA GLY A 189 -12.91 -12.97 9.84
C GLY A 189 -13.41 -13.34 8.45
N CYS A 190 -12.71 -12.92 7.41
CA CYS A 190 -13.00 -13.29 6.02
C CYS A 190 -12.92 -14.81 5.81
N ALA A 191 -11.95 -15.48 6.44
CA ALA A 191 -11.87 -16.93 6.47
C ALA A 191 -13.02 -17.58 7.26
N VAL A 192 -13.39 -17.03 8.43
CA VAL A 192 -14.48 -17.53 9.28
C VAL A 192 -15.84 -17.48 8.59
N VAL A 193 -16.18 -16.36 7.91
CA VAL A 193 -17.43 -16.25 7.14
C VAL A 193 -17.34 -16.92 5.77
N GLY A 194 -16.15 -17.40 5.41
CA GLY A 194 -15.85 -18.04 4.15
C GLY A 194 -15.98 -17.14 2.93
N ASP A 195 -15.57 -15.88 3.02
CA ASP A 195 -15.67 -14.89 1.93
C ASP A 195 -14.40 -14.77 1.08
N TYR A 196 -13.36 -15.57 1.39
CA TYR A 196 -12.22 -15.75 0.50
C TYR A 196 -12.58 -16.58 -0.76
N PRO A 197 -11.97 -16.27 -1.92
CA PRO A 197 -12.13 -17.07 -3.11
C PRO A 197 -11.49 -18.46 -2.94
N ARG A 198 -12.11 -19.49 -3.54
CA ARG A 198 -11.61 -20.86 -3.54
C ARG A 198 -10.82 -21.11 -4.83
N ILE A 199 -9.55 -20.75 -4.82
CA ILE A 199 -8.62 -20.83 -5.95
C ILE A 199 -7.22 -21.22 -5.48
N GLY A 200 -6.38 -21.68 -6.39
CA GLY A 200 -5.00 -22.05 -6.14
C GLY A 200 -4.78 -23.56 -6.05
N ILE A 201 -3.50 -23.95 -6.07
CA ILE A 201 -3.05 -25.32 -5.86
C ILE A 201 -2.27 -25.49 -4.55
N CYS A 202 -1.57 -24.45 -4.13
CA CYS A 202 -0.81 -24.40 -2.89
C CYS A 202 -0.74 -22.95 -2.39
N PHE A 203 -0.32 -22.82 -1.13
CA PHE A 203 -0.20 -21.54 -0.44
C PHE A 203 1.23 -21.37 0.10
N VAL A 204 1.85 -20.23 -0.19
CA VAL A 204 3.09 -19.82 0.45
C VAL A 204 2.69 -18.77 1.48
N SER A 205 2.62 -19.18 2.74
CA SER A 205 2.42 -18.26 3.85
C SER A 205 3.75 -17.65 4.26
N SER A 206 3.71 -16.60 5.09
CA SER A 206 4.90 -15.96 5.61
C SER A 206 4.81 -15.71 7.10
N SER A 207 5.97 -15.53 7.74
CA SER A 207 6.02 -15.02 9.10
C SER A 207 5.47 -13.58 9.23
N MET A 208 5.18 -12.90 8.11
CA MET A 208 4.54 -11.58 8.04
C MET A 208 5.22 -10.53 8.97
N PRO A 209 4.79 -9.26 9.11
CA PRO A 209 5.59 -8.31 9.91
C PRO A 209 5.44 -8.51 11.42
N CYS A 210 4.42 -9.24 11.89
CA CYS A 210 4.15 -9.44 13.32
C CYS A 210 3.37 -10.73 13.61
N ASP A 211 3.30 -11.08 14.89
CA ASP A 211 2.60 -12.28 15.38
C ASP A 211 1.11 -12.29 15.02
N GLY A 212 0.47 -11.13 14.95
CA GLY A 212 -0.95 -11.02 14.57
C GLY A 212 -1.21 -11.58 13.17
N SER A 213 -0.34 -11.26 12.21
CA SER A 213 -0.42 -11.79 10.86
C SER A 213 -0.04 -13.27 10.78
N CYS A 214 0.96 -13.73 11.55
CA CYS A 214 1.23 -15.17 11.66
C CYS A 214 -0.02 -15.95 12.11
N MET A 215 -0.79 -15.39 13.05
CA MET A 215 -2.00 -16.02 13.55
C MET A 215 -3.14 -15.98 12.52
N SER A 216 -3.31 -14.91 11.74
CA SER A 216 -4.31 -14.88 10.67
C SER A 216 -4.04 -15.96 9.61
N SER A 217 -2.77 -16.23 9.28
CA SER A 217 -2.40 -17.33 8.36
C SER A 217 -2.89 -18.71 8.85
N THR A 218 -3.07 -18.95 10.16
CA THR A 218 -3.61 -20.22 10.66
C THR A 218 -5.11 -20.40 10.37
N TYR A 219 -5.88 -19.31 10.33
CA TYR A 219 -7.28 -19.33 9.89
C TYR A 219 -7.36 -19.61 8.39
N GLN A 220 -6.46 -19.00 7.63
CA GLN A 220 -6.38 -19.17 6.19
C GLN A 220 -5.97 -20.58 5.80
N ASP A 221 -4.97 -21.17 6.47
CA ASP A 221 -4.54 -22.56 6.24
C ASP A 221 -5.72 -23.54 6.40
N ARG A 222 -6.48 -23.40 7.50
CA ARG A 222 -7.70 -24.18 7.75
C ARG A 222 -8.79 -23.91 6.71
N PHE A 223 -8.98 -22.65 6.33
CA PHE A 223 -9.98 -22.28 5.34
C PHE A 223 -9.63 -22.87 3.98
N PHE A 224 -8.48 -22.53 3.41
CA PHE A 224 -8.06 -22.95 2.09
C PHE A 224 -7.87 -24.46 2.01
N ASN A 225 -7.31 -25.07 3.06
CA ASN A 225 -7.00 -26.50 3.13
C ASN A 225 -6.18 -26.94 1.90
N LEU A 226 -5.15 -26.16 1.59
CA LEU A 226 -4.19 -26.40 0.53
C LEU A 226 -2.85 -26.82 1.15
N PRO A 227 -1.96 -27.50 0.40
CA PRO A 227 -0.57 -27.61 0.81
C PRO A 227 0.01 -26.21 1.07
N THR A 228 0.63 -26.03 2.23
CA THR A 228 1.15 -24.73 2.69
C THR A 228 2.63 -24.80 3.01
N TYR A 229 3.41 -23.81 2.55
CA TYR A 229 4.81 -23.61 2.94
C TYR A 229 4.98 -22.27 3.67
N PRO A 230 5.38 -22.25 4.95
CA PRO A 230 5.60 -21.03 5.71
C PRO A 230 7.00 -20.45 5.46
N LEU A 231 7.12 -19.55 4.47
CA LEU A 231 8.37 -18.83 4.22
C LEU A 231 8.60 -17.80 5.33
N SER A 232 9.61 -18.02 6.14
CA SER A 232 9.83 -17.29 7.39
C SER A 232 11.15 -16.52 7.33
N PRO A 233 11.19 -15.33 6.70
CA PRO A 233 12.38 -14.51 6.74
C PRO A 233 12.79 -14.23 8.22
N PRO A 234 14.09 -14.16 8.50
CA PRO A 234 14.61 -14.09 9.86
C PRO A 234 14.37 -12.73 10.52
N VAL A 235 13.86 -12.70 11.76
CA VAL A 235 13.48 -11.44 12.46
C VAL A 235 14.66 -10.51 12.68
N ARG A 236 15.85 -11.05 12.99
CA ARG A 236 17.13 -10.32 12.98
C ARG A 236 17.82 -10.66 11.67
N PHE A 237 17.95 -9.67 10.79
CA PHE A 237 18.37 -9.88 9.40
C PHE A 237 19.59 -9.03 8.98
N ASN A 238 20.21 -8.33 9.93
CA ASN A 238 21.34 -7.46 9.62
C ASN A 238 22.67 -8.23 9.67
N GLU A 239 22.69 -9.41 10.31
CA GLU A 239 23.83 -10.30 10.42
C GLU A 239 24.01 -11.13 9.13
N GLU A 240 25.23 -11.23 8.61
CA GLU A 240 25.50 -11.91 7.33
C GLU A 240 25.28 -13.42 7.43
N GLU A 241 25.56 -14.00 8.60
CA GLU A 241 25.41 -15.43 8.88
C GLU A 241 23.96 -15.91 8.74
N VAL A 242 23.00 -15.00 8.97
CA VAL A 242 21.57 -15.25 8.89
C VAL A 242 21.12 -15.46 7.44
N GLN A 243 21.82 -14.86 6.47
CA GLN A 243 21.47 -14.95 5.05
C GLN A 243 21.52 -16.39 4.54
N ARG A 244 22.39 -17.24 5.10
CA ARG A 244 22.44 -18.68 4.78
C ARG A 244 21.13 -19.41 5.11
N TYR A 245 20.49 -19.03 6.23
CA TYR A 245 19.19 -19.57 6.60
C TYR A 245 18.10 -19.06 5.65
N ALA A 246 18.07 -17.73 5.40
CA ALA A 246 17.07 -17.12 4.54
C ALA A 246 17.11 -17.68 3.10
N VAL A 247 18.30 -17.85 2.53
CA VAL A 247 18.48 -18.48 1.20
C VAL A 247 18.01 -19.93 1.19
N LYS A 248 18.32 -20.70 2.24
CA LYS A 248 17.85 -22.09 2.36
C LYS A 248 16.32 -22.16 2.40
N ASP A 249 15.68 -21.23 3.10
CA ASP A 249 14.23 -21.16 3.21
C ASP A 249 13.57 -20.79 1.87
N ILE A 250 14.13 -19.81 1.15
CA ILE A 250 13.71 -19.47 -0.23
C ILE A 250 13.83 -20.67 -1.16
N LEU A 251 14.95 -21.39 -1.13
CA LEU A 251 15.14 -22.60 -1.93
C LEU A 251 14.11 -23.68 -1.57
N GLY A 252 13.74 -23.77 -0.29
CA GLY A 252 12.65 -24.63 0.19
C GLY A 252 11.31 -24.24 -0.43
N ALA A 253 10.98 -22.95 -0.45
CA ALA A 253 9.75 -22.46 -1.10
C ALA A 253 9.75 -22.69 -2.62
N ILE A 254 10.88 -22.48 -3.32
CA ILE A 254 11.02 -22.82 -4.74
C ILE A 254 10.72 -24.30 -4.95
N LYS A 255 11.41 -25.18 -4.21
CA LYS A 255 11.24 -26.63 -4.31
C LYS A 255 9.80 -27.06 -4.04
N PHE A 256 9.17 -26.46 -3.02
CA PHE A 256 7.77 -26.70 -2.70
C PHE A 256 6.84 -26.35 -3.88
N ILE A 257 7.02 -25.18 -4.51
CA ILE A 257 6.23 -24.80 -5.69
C ILE A 257 6.45 -25.79 -6.84
N GLU A 258 7.70 -26.22 -7.08
CA GLU A 258 7.99 -27.24 -8.10
C GLU A 258 7.28 -28.57 -7.83
N GLU A 259 7.26 -29.02 -6.57
CA GLU A 259 6.61 -30.28 -6.17
C GLU A 259 5.09 -30.24 -6.29
N GLN A 260 4.46 -29.11 -5.94
CA GLN A 260 3.01 -28.98 -6.01
C GLN A 260 2.49 -28.73 -7.43
N THR A 261 3.28 -28.07 -8.29
CA THR A 261 2.83 -27.65 -9.63
C THR A 261 3.41 -28.47 -10.78
N GLY A 262 4.57 -29.11 -10.57
CA GLY A 262 5.34 -29.80 -11.61
C GLY A 262 6.16 -28.86 -12.52
N GLU A 263 6.01 -27.54 -12.40
CA GLU A 263 6.80 -26.57 -13.14
C GLU A 263 8.20 -26.42 -12.51
N LYS A 264 9.22 -26.15 -13.33
CA LYS A 264 10.60 -25.95 -12.86
C LYS A 264 10.98 -24.48 -12.85
N PHE A 265 11.81 -24.10 -11.90
CA PHE A 265 12.30 -22.73 -11.77
C PHE A 265 13.16 -22.34 -12.98
N ASN A 266 12.71 -21.35 -13.73
CA ASN A 266 13.35 -20.81 -14.91
C ASN A 266 14.21 -19.59 -14.55
N TRP A 267 15.52 -19.79 -14.53
CA TRP A 267 16.50 -18.76 -14.20
C TRP A 267 16.55 -17.61 -15.21
N ASP A 268 16.36 -17.89 -16.51
CA ASP A 268 16.39 -16.86 -17.55
C ASP A 268 15.20 -15.91 -17.42
N ALA A 269 14.02 -16.47 -17.14
CA ALA A 269 12.81 -15.70 -16.84
C ALA A 269 13.00 -14.86 -15.56
N TYR A 270 13.54 -15.48 -14.50
CA TYR A 270 13.83 -14.80 -13.25
C TYR A 270 14.78 -13.61 -13.44
N PHE A 271 15.93 -13.81 -14.09
CA PHE A 271 16.89 -12.74 -14.34
C PHE A 271 16.34 -11.63 -15.24
N THR A 272 15.47 -11.96 -16.21
CA THR A 272 14.78 -10.94 -17.04
C THR A 272 13.93 -10.01 -16.17
N VAL A 273 13.21 -10.55 -15.19
CA VAL A 273 12.40 -9.74 -14.27
C VAL A 273 13.27 -8.98 -13.26
N MET A 274 14.35 -9.58 -12.75
CA MET A 274 15.25 -8.90 -11.81
C MET A 274 16.00 -7.73 -12.46
N LYS A 275 16.35 -7.81 -13.75
CA LYS A 275 16.85 -6.66 -14.52
C LYS A 275 15.84 -5.52 -14.56
N ARG A 276 14.56 -5.83 -14.76
CA ARG A 276 13.47 -4.85 -14.71
C ARG A 276 13.30 -4.26 -13.31
N TYR A 277 13.37 -5.08 -12.28
CA TYR A 277 13.33 -4.64 -10.88
C TYR A 277 14.44 -3.63 -10.58
N ASN A 278 15.65 -3.88 -11.06
CA ASN A 278 16.77 -2.96 -10.91
C ASN A 278 16.49 -1.61 -11.59
N GLU A 279 15.94 -1.60 -12.81
CA GLU A 279 15.50 -0.35 -13.46
C GLU A 279 14.40 0.37 -12.66
N GLU A 280 13.36 -0.34 -12.20
CA GLU A 280 12.28 0.24 -11.38
C GLU A 280 12.82 0.83 -10.07
N THR A 281 13.77 0.15 -9.44
CA THR A 281 14.45 0.61 -8.22
C THR A 281 15.27 1.87 -8.48
N GLU A 282 15.97 1.96 -9.62
CA GLU A 282 16.69 3.17 -10.01
C GLU A 282 15.75 4.38 -10.18
N TYR A 283 14.60 4.19 -10.84
CA TYR A 283 13.58 5.26 -10.96
C TYR A 283 12.98 5.65 -9.61
N MET A 284 12.79 4.70 -8.71
CA MET A 284 12.34 4.97 -7.34
C MET A 284 13.35 5.84 -6.59
N LEU A 285 14.64 5.48 -6.61
CA LEU A 285 15.70 6.26 -5.98
C LEU A 285 15.81 7.67 -6.58
N LYS A 286 15.69 7.80 -7.91
CA LYS A 286 15.62 9.11 -8.58
C LYS A 286 14.45 9.97 -8.10
N LYS A 287 13.27 9.38 -7.82
CA LYS A 287 12.13 10.12 -7.25
C LYS A 287 12.46 10.62 -5.83
N TRP A 288 13.11 9.78 -5.02
CA TRP A 288 13.54 10.16 -3.68
C TRP A 288 14.58 11.27 -3.70
N ASP A 289 15.57 11.21 -4.58
CA ASP A 289 16.58 12.26 -4.71
C ASP A 289 15.96 13.62 -5.02
N ILE A 290 14.95 13.67 -5.90
CA ILE A 290 14.18 14.90 -6.15
C ILE A 290 13.38 15.33 -4.92
N ASN A 291 12.78 14.39 -4.18
CA ASN A 291 12.04 14.72 -2.97
C ASN A 291 12.93 15.24 -1.83
N LYS A 292 14.22 14.85 -1.78
CA LYS A 292 15.20 15.39 -0.84
C LYS A 292 15.55 16.85 -1.13
N THR A 293 15.33 17.33 -2.35
CA THR A 293 15.53 18.75 -2.70
C THR A 293 14.45 19.66 -2.07
N PRO A 294 14.64 21.00 -2.11
CA PRO A 294 13.60 21.95 -1.71
C PRO A 294 12.30 21.91 -2.54
N TYR A 295 12.28 21.24 -3.70
CA TYR A 295 11.14 21.22 -4.63
C TYR A 295 10.65 19.78 -4.91
N PRO A 296 10.21 19.04 -3.88
CA PRO A 296 9.71 17.68 -4.04
C PRO A 296 8.49 17.62 -4.97
N GLN A 297 8.32 16.50 -5.67
CA GLN A 297 7.35 16.39 -6.79
C GLN A 297 6.42 15.17 -6.71
N VAL A 298 6.90 14.03 -6.22
CA VAL A 298 6.09 12.80 -6.12
C VAL A 298 5.93 12.45 -4.65
N THR A 299 4.87 12.92 -4.01
CA THR A 299 4.73 12.92 -2.54
C THR A 299 3.37 12.38 -2.09
N GLY A 300 3.22 12.12 -0.79
CA GLY A 300 1.98 11.63 -0.19
C GLY A 300 1.60 10.21 -0.63
N PRO A 301 0.29 9.88 -0.64
CA PRO A 301 -0.19 8.52 -0.83
C PRO A 301 0.05 7.99 -2.25
N SER A 302 0.23 8.89 -3.24
CA SER A 302 0.54 8.46 -4.60
C SER A 302 1.93 7.83 -4.68
N LEU A 303 2.91 8.33 -3.91
CA LEU A 303 4.22 7.69 -3.78
C LEU A 303 4.11 6.41 -2.94
N ALA A 304 3.49 6.52 -1.75
CA ALA A 304 3.44 5.46 -0.75
C ALA A 304 2.78 4.18 -1.31
N LEU A 305 1.51 4.29 -1.68
CA LEU A 305 0.72 3.15 -2.16
C LEU A 305 1.27 2.61 -3.48
N HIS A 306 1.73 3.48 -4.39
CA HIS A 306 2.28 2.98 -5.66
C HIS A 306 3.54 2.15 -5.45
N ARG A 307 4.46 2.59 -4.58
CA ARG A 307 5.68 1.83 -4.29
C ARG A 307 5.36 0.50 -3.61
N MET A 308 4.44 0.51 -2.64
CA MET A 308 4.00 -0.71 -1.97
C MET A 308 3.44 -1.73 -2.98
N TYR A 309 2.54 -1.28 -3.86
CA TYR A 309 1.95 -2.13 -4.90
C TYR A 309 2.97 -2.63 -5.92
N ALA A 310 3.88 -1.76 -6.36
CA ALA A 310 4.91 -2.12 -7.32
C ALA A 310 5.85 -3.20 -6.75
N PHE A 311 6.27 -3.05 -5.49
CA PHE A 311 7.20 -3.98 -4.86
C PHE A 311 6.54 -5.30 -4.45
N GLN A 312 5.38 -5.26 -3.80
CA GLN A 312 4.78 -6.45 -3.18
C GLN A 312 3.93 -7.23 -4.16
N ILE A 313 3.03 -6.54 -4.85
CA ILE A 313 1.98 -7.17 -5.64
C ILE A 313 2.43 -7.40 -7.06
N ALA A 314 3.01 -6.40 -7.71
CA ALA A 314 3.46 -6.55 -9.08
C ALA A 314 4.80 -7.31 -9.13
N GLY A 315 5.69 -7.12 -8.15
CA GLY A 315 7.00 -7.78 -8.08
C GLY A 315 7.82 -7.61 -9.36
N SER A 316 7.64 -6.47 -10.05
CA SER A 316 8.17 -6.20 -11.40
C SER A 316 7.72 -7.17 -12.49
N LEU A 317 6.76 -8.08 -12.26
CA LEU A 317 6.21 -8.99 -13.27
C LEU A 317 5.33 -8.25 -14.30
N ASP A 318 4.61 -7.21 -13.87
CA ASP A 318 3.80 -6.36 -14.74
C ASP A 318 4.63 -5.21 -15.32
N THR A 319 4.94 -5.29 -16.62
CA THR A 319 5.78 -4.32 -17.33
C THR A 319 5.25 -2.89 -17.31
N LYS A 320 3.95 -2.70 -17.05
CA LYS A 320 3.32 -1.37 -17.01
C LYS A 320 3.89 -0.49 -15.88
N PHE A 321 4.42 -1.07 -14.81
CA PHE A 321 5.01 -0.30 -13.71
C PHE A 321 6.29 0.43 -14.15
N LEU A 322 7.22 -0.25 -14.82
CA LEU A 322 8.41 0.40 -15.38
C LEU A 322 8.08 1.47 -16.43
N GLU A 323 7.12 1.21 -17.32
CA GLU A 323 6.66 2.20 -18.31
C GLU A 323 6.08 3.44 -17.62
N ASN A 324 5.24 3.24 -16.62
CA ASN A 324 4.68 4.31 -15.81
C ASN A 324 5.78 5.11 -15.08
N ASP A 325 6.79 4.42 -14.55
CA ASP A 325 7.89 5.07 -13.82
C ASP A 325 8.74 5.96 -14.71
N LYS A 326 9.01 5.52 -15.95
CA LYS A 326 9.67 6.34 -16.99
C LYS A 326 8.87 7.62 -17.27
N GLU A 327 7.56 7.48 -17.52
CA GLU A 327 6.69 8.62 -17.82
C GLU A 327 6.50 9.57 -16.62
N VAL A 328 6.40 9.02 -15.40
CA VAL A 328 6.30 9.80 -14.16
C VAL A 328 7.61 10.56 -13.92
N TYR A 329 8.76 9.95 -14.16
CA TYR A 329 10.06 10.61 -14.02
C TYR A 329 10.19 11.83 -14.95
N GLU A 330 9.78 11.71 -16.22
CA GLU A 330 9.78 12.86 -17.13
C GLU A 330 8.87 14.00 -16.67
N LEU A 331 7.67 13.67 -16.19
CA LEU A 331 6.74 14.66 -15.65
C LEU A 331 7.29 15.30 -14.37
N MET A 332 7.90 14.50 -13.51
CA MET A 332 8.53 14.93 -12.28
C MET A 332 9.63 15.96 -12.56
N MET A 333 10.54 15.68 -13.50
CA MET A 333 11.60 16.62 -13.88
C MET A 333 11.05 17.92 -14.47
N LYS A 334 9.98 17.84 -15.29
CA LYS A 334 9.27 19.03 -15.78
C LYS A 334 8.67 19.85 -14.62
N GLY A 335 8.06 19.19 -13.64
CA GLY A 335 7.50 19.83 -12.45
C GLY A 335 8.56 20.49 -11.59
N TYR A 336 9.67 19.78 -11.35
CA TYR A 336 10.82 20.26 -10.61
C TYR A 336 11.38 21.56 -11.20
N GLU A 337 11.60 21.62 -12.51
CA GLU A 337 12.13 22.82 -13.17
C GLU A 337 11.15 24.01 -13.12
N LEU A 338 9.84 23.76 -13.18
CA LEU A 338 8.82 24.81 -13.06
C LEU A 338 8.76 25.37 -11.64
N ASP A 339 8.77 24.49 -10.64
CA ASP A 339 8.75 24.89 -9.23
C ASP A 339 10.03 25.63 -8.85
N LYS A 340 11.18 25.13 -9.28
CA LYS A 340 12.48 25.81 -9.10
C LYS A 340 12.46 27.22 -9.70
N LYS A 341 11.99 27.38 -10.95
CA LYS A 341 11.88 28.72 -11.59
C LYS A 341 10.92 29.66 -10.84
N LYS A 342 9.85 29.12 -10.26
CA LYS A 342 8.80 29.91 -9.60
C LYS A 342 9.15 30.32 -8.17
N TYR A 343 9.79 29.42 -7.42
CA TYR A 343 9.98 29.55 -5.98
C TYR A 343 11.43 29.84 -5.58
N ALA A 344 12.43 29.35 -6.32
CA ALA A 344 13.84 29.59 -5.98
C ALA A 344 14.22 31.09 -5.96
N PRO A 345 13.80 31.93 -6.94
CA PRO A 345 14.12 33.36 -6.89
C PRO A 345 13.51 34.10 -5.70
N LYS A 346 12.52 33.50 -5.04
CA LYS A 346 11.82 34.06 -3.88
C LYS A 346 12.35 33.51 -2.56
N GLY A 347 13.26 32.53 -2.58
CA GLY A 347 13.75 31.86 -1.38
C GLY A 347 12.67 31.10 -0.60
N ILE A 348 11.59 30.67 -1.27
CA ILE A 348 10.47 29.94 -0.64
C ILE A 348 10.29 28.56 -1.26
N THR A 349 9.49 27.72 -0.63
CA THR A 349 8.98 26.45 -1.14
C THR A 349 7.49 26.54 -1.46
N LYS A 350 6.95 25.51 -2.11
CA LYS A 350 5.53 25.45 -2.48
C LYS A 350 4.61 25.25 -1.27
N TYR A 351 5.06 24.47 -0.30
CA TYR A 351 4.37 24.13 0.94
C TYR A 351 5.11 24.68 2.15
N ARG A 352 4.42 24.79 3.29
CA ARG A 352 4.95 25.43 4.50
C ARG A 352 5.99 24.57 5.19
N HIS A 353 5.68 23.29 5.37
CA HIS A 353 6.46 22.37 6.20
C HIS A 353 6.75 21.07 5.49
N ARG A 354 7.82 20.40 5.93
CA ARG A 354 8.27 19.11 5.40
C ARG A 354 8.06 18.05 6.46
N ALA A 355 7.22 17.07 6.14
CA ALA A 355 6.87 15.99 7.05
C ALA A 355 7.30 14.63 6.51
N ILE A 356 7.62 13.72 7.42
CA ILE A 356 7.67 12.28 7.17
C ILE A 356 6.52 11.65 7.93
N VAL A 357 5.88 10.67 7.29
CA VAL A 357 4.95 9.78 7.97
C VAL A 357 5.72 8.55 8.44
N TRP A 358 5.55 8.20 9.71
CA TRP A 358 6.18 7.02 10.31
C TRP A 358 5.14 6.12 10.97
N SER A 359 5.47 4.83 11.07
CA SER A 359 4.55 3.74 11.46
C SER A 359 3.49 3.44 10.39
N CYS A 360 2.69 2.41 10.63
CA CYS A 360 1.65 1.93 9.72
C CYS A 360 0.55 2.98 9.54
N PRO A 361 0.21 3.42 8.32
CA PRO A 361 -0.89 4.34 8.07
C PRO A 361 -2.27 3.73 8.34
N ALA A 362 -3.26 4.59 8.56
CA ALA A 362 -4.65 4.19 8.58
C ALA A 362 -5.12 3.89 7.15
N HIS A 363 -5.35 2.62 6.82
CA HIS A 363 -5.90 2.20 5.53
C HIS A 363 -7.25 2.88 5.28
N TYR A 364 -8.12 2.90 6.29
CA TYR A 364 -9.40 3.58 6.16
C TYR A 364 -9.26 5.08 5.90
N TYR A 365 -8.07 5.69 5.99
CA TYR A 365 -7.82 7.09 5.68
C TYR A 365 -6.55 7.35 4.85
N SER A 366 -6.28 6.56 3.81
CA SER A 366 -5.09 6.70 2.94
C SER A 366 -4.79 8.11 2.40
N ASN A 367 -5.80 8.95 2.19
CA ASN A 367 -5.59 10.32 1.69
C ASN A 367 -5.25 11.35 2.79
N PHE A 368 -4.99 10.92 4.03
CA PHE A 368 -4.68 11.78 5.18
C PHE A 368 -3.53 12.76 4.90
N SER A 369 -2.46 12.31 4.26
CA SER A 369 -1.31 13.16 3.95
C SER A 369 -1.65 14.27 2.94
N PHE A 370 -2.56 14.02 1.98
CA PHE A 370 -3.09 15.08 1.11
C PHE A 370 -4.07 16.00 1.84
N TRP A 371 -4.83 15.51 2.82
CA TRP A 371 -5.60 16.39 3.70
C TRP A 371 -4.66 17.34 4.47
N ALA A 372 -3.62 16.80 5.12
CA ALA A 372 -2.65 17.60 5.88
C ALA A 372 -1.94 18.64 4.99
N GLN A 373 -1.60 18.25 3.76
CA GLN A 373 -1.03 19.15 2.77
C GLN A 373 -2.00 20.29 2.39
N ASN A 374 -3.28 19.99 2.15
CA ASN A 374 -4.24 20.99 1.72
C ASN A 374 -4.74 21.90 2.86
N CYS A 375 -4.88 21.35 4.08
CA CYS A 375 -5.36 22.08 5.24
C CYS A 375 -4.26 22.93 5.89
N TRP A 376 -3.05 22.37 6.06
CA TRP A 376 -1.98 22.97 6.86
C TRP A 376 -0.69 23.25 6.07
N GLY A 377 -0.57 22.75 4.84
CA GLY A 377 0.66 22.90 4.07
C GLY A 377 1.78 21.99 4.55
N LEU A 378 1.42 20.89 5.23
CA LEU A 378 2.32 19.82 5.64
C LEU A 378 2.55 18.89 4.45
N GLN A 379 3.70 18.99 3.79
CA GLN A 379 4.02 18.11 2.66
C GLN A 379 4.70 16.83 3.17
N VAL A 380 4.01 15.70 3.03
CA VAL A 380 4.56 14.39 3.38
C VAL A 380 5.46 13.87 2.26
N LEU A 381 6.76 13.90 2.49
CA LEU A 381 7.78 13.60 1.47
C LEU A 381 7.91 12.12 1.17
N VAL A 382 7.81 11.32 2.23
CA VAL A 382 7.98 9.87 2.22
C VAL A 382 7.21 9.29 3.41
N ASP A 383 6.81 8.04 3.25
CA ASP A 383 6.06 7.25 4.21
C ASP A 383 6.87 5.98 4.52
N MET A 384 6.87 5.52 5.76
CA MET A 384 7.46 4.25 6.17
C MET A 384 7.03 3.08 5.25
N GLU A 385 5.79 3.06 4.75
CA GLU A 385 5.32 2.00 3.85
C GLU A 385 5.98 1.96 2.48
N CYS A 386 6.54 3.09 2.00
CA CYS A 386 7.31 3.07 0.75
C CYS A 386 8.80 2.85 0.96
N MET A 387 9.28 2.79 2.20
CA MET A 387 10.67 2.48 2.55
C MET A 387 10.95 0.97 2.55
N LEU A 388 10.62 0.36 1.42
CA LEU A 388 10.82 -1.07 1.15
C LEU A 388 12.25 -1.32 0.66
N SER A 389 12.58 -2.59 0.42
CA SER A 389 13.84 -2.94 -0.21
C SER A 389 14.11 -2.10 -1.45
N HIS A 390 15.31 -1.55 -1.53
CA HIS A 390 15.86 -0.86 -2.71
C HIS A 390 17.25 -1.42 -3.04
N HIS A 391 17.53 -2.63 -2.56
CA HIS A 391 18.72 -3.39 -2.87
C HIS A 391 18.63 -3.90 -4.30
N PHE A 392 19.72 -3.74 -5.06
CA PHE A 392 19.81 -4.23 -6.45
C PHE A 392 20.11 -5.72 -6.46
N PHE A 393 19.53 -6.43 -7.41
CA PHE A 393 19.77 -7.85 -7.61
C PHE A 393 20.97 -8.07 -8.53
N ASP A 394 21.83 -9.03 -8.21
CA ASP A 394 22.70 -9.67 -9.17
C ASP A 394 21.83 -10.43 -10.19
N THR A 395 22.06 -10.18 -11.47
CA THR A 395 21.24 -10.73 -12.56
C THR A 395 21.98 -11.75 -13.42
N ASP A 396 23.19 -12.14 -13.01
CA ASP A 396 24.05 -13.07 -13.75
C ASP A 396 24.50 -14.26 -12.87
N ASN A 397 24.63 -14.08 -11.55
CA ASN A 397 24.97 -15.12 -10.58
C ASN A 397 23.76 -15.57 -9.76
N LYS A 398 23.44 -16.87 -9.83
CA LYS A 398 22.28 -17.48 -9.15
C LYS A 398 22.35 -17.41 -7.63
N GLU A 399 23.52 -17.69 -7.05
CA GLU A 399 23.70 -17.71 -5.59
C GLU A 399 23.64 -16.30 -5.01
N ALA A 400 24.31 -15.34 -5.67
CA ALA A 400 24.25 -13.93 -5.28
C ALA A 400 22.81 -13.40 -5.38
N SER A 401 22.10 -13.72 -6.47
CA SER A 401 20.73 -13.25 -6.66
C SER A 401 19.75 -13.83 -5.63
N LEU A 402 19.97 -15.05 -5.14
CA LEU A 402 19.16 -15.62 -4.06
C LEU A 402 19.40 -14.91 -2.72
N ILE A 403 20.63 -14.48 -2.46
CA ILE A 403 20.95 -13.64 -1.29
C ILE A 403 20.25 -12.29 -1.41
N ASP A 404 20.24 -11.70 -2.61
CA ASP A 404 19.55 -10.43 -2.86
C ASP A 404 18.03 -10.58 -2.70
N LEU A 405 17.47 -11.71 -3.13
CA LEU A 405 16.08 -12.07 -2.90
C LEU A 405 15.77 -12.19 -1.41
N ALA A 406 16.61 -12.89 -0.64
CA ALA A 406 16.49 -12.97 0.81
C ALA A 406 16.46 -11.58 1.46
N LYS A 407 17.43 -10.72 1.12
CA LYS A 407 17.50 -9.34 1.62
C LYS A 407 16.29 -8.50 1.25
N ALA A 408 15.70 -8.74 0.08
CA ALA A 408 14.49 -8.06 -0.36
C ALA A 408 13.25 -8.50 0.43
N TYR A 409 13.10 -9.81 0.67
CA TYR A 409 12.01 -10.35 1.48
C TYR A 409 12.14 -9.94 2.95
N GLU A 410 13.37 -9.83 3.45
CA GLU A 410 13.61 -9.31 4.79
C GLU A 410 13.13 -7.85 4.96
N ARG A 411 13.09 -7.10 3.85
CA ARG A 411 12.71 -5.68 3.78
C ARG A 411 11.38 -5.48 3.01
N MET A 412 10.38 -6.29 3.34
CA MET A 412 8.99 -6.16 2.87
C MET A 412 8.18 -5.13 3.69
N SER A 413 6.90 -4.90 3.32
CA SER A 413 6.03 -3.91 4.02
C SER A 413 6.10 -4.09 5.51
N MET A 414 6.22 -2.97 6.22
CA MET A 414 6.27 -2.90 7.69
C MET A 414 7.53 -3.54 8.30
N ARG A 415 7.85 -4.75 7.87
CA ARG A 415 8.95 -5.61 8.34
C ARG A 415 10.31 -4.94 8.24
N SER A 416 10.58 -4.15 7.19
CA SER A 416 11.84 -3.41 7.02
C SER A 416 12.25 -2.65 8.28
N HIS A 417 11.26 -2.10 8.99
CA HIS A 417 11.50 -1.30 10.17
C HIS A 417 11.06 -2.02 11.44
N THR A 418 9.92 -2.72 11.45
CA THR A 418 9.40 -3.37 12.67
C THR A 418 10.24 -4.57 13.13
N ASN A 419 11.04 -5.15 12.24
CA ASN A 419 11.93 -6.27 12.55
C ASN A 419 13.40 -5.82 12.52
N GLY A 420 14.28 -6.58 13.17
CA GLY A 420 15.70 -6.27 13.28
C GLY A 420 16.09 -5.44 14.51
N GLY A 421 15.11 -5.02 15.32
CA GLY A 421 15.30 -4.33 16.61
C GLY A 421 14.96 -2.85 16.56
N HIS A 422 15.11 -2.17 17.71
CA HIS A 422 14.74 -0.75 17.84
C HIS A 422 15.54 0.16 16.89
N SER A 423 16.77 -0.21 16.52
CA SER A 423 17.63 0.55 15.59
C SER A 423 16.99 0.69 14.21
N ASN A 424 16.40 -0.40 13.68
CA ASN A 424 15.77 -0.41 12.35
C ASN A 424 14.51 0.47 12.27
N VAL A 425 13.93 0.82 13.41
CA VAL A 425 12.82 1.77 13.51
C VAL A 425 13.34 3.19 13.79
N LEU A 426 14.05 3.38 14.91
CA LEU A 426 14.38 4.70 15.45
C LEU A 426 15.50 5.38 14.65
N GLU A 427 16.63 4.70 14.48
CA GLU A 427 17.80 5.29 13.79
C GLU A 427 17.47 5.56 12.32
N GLU A 428 16.70 4.67 11.71
CA GLU A 428 16.23 4.82 10.35
C GLU A 428 15.30 6.04 10.21
N LEU A 429 14.31 6.23 11.10
CA LEU A 429 13.49 7.44 11.08
C LEU A 429 14.35 8.71 11.10
N TRP A 430 15.32 8.79 12.00
CA TRP A 430 16.14 10.00 12.13
C TRP A 430 17.09 10.21 10.95
N ARG A 431 17.62 9.13 10.37
CA ARG A 431 18.37 9.19 9.12
C ARG A 431 17.51 9.77 8.01
N GLN A 432 16.26 9.32 7.91
CA GLN A 432 15.30 9.79 6.90
C GLN A 432 14.91 11.26 7.13
N CYS A 433 14.64 11.68 8.37
CA CYS A 433 14.41 13.09 8.68
C CYS A 433 15.57 13.98 8.22
N LYS A 434 16.81 13.54 8.44
CA LYS A 434 18.01 14.26 7.99
C LYS A 434 18.12 14.30 6.46
N GLU A 435 17.99 13.16 5.78
CA GLU A 435 18.14 13.08 4.32
C GLU A 435 17.07 13.86 3.56
N PHE A 436 15.84 13.82 4.05
CA PHE A 436 14.70 14.53 3.47
C PHE A 436 14.57 15.95 4.00
N ASN A 437 15.44 16.42 4.90
CA ASN A 437 15.35 17.72 5.54
C ASN A 437 13.92 17.97 6.07
N ALA A 438 13.41 17.03 6.85
CA ALA A 438 12.09 17.06 7.46
C ALA A 438 12.21 17.33 8.96
N ASP A 439 11.49 18.35 9.40
CA ASP A 439 11.44 18.84 10.78
C ASP A 439 10.16 18.40 11.50
N ILE A 440 9.22 17.78 10.78
CA ILE A 440 7.98 17.23 11.32
C ILE A 440 7.93 15.72 11.05
N VAL A 441 7.55 14.97 12.08
CA VAL A 441 7.19 13.55 11.95
C VAL A 441 5.73 13.41 12.36
N ILE A 442 4.90 12.97 11.41
CA ILE A 442 3.56 12.50 11.70
C ILE A 442 3.69 11.02 12.07
N MET A 443 3.55 10.74 13.35
CA MET A 443 3.69 9.40 13.90
C MET A 443 2.33 8.75 14.01
N TYR A 444 2.07 7.76 13.18
CA TYR A 444 0.86 6.97 13.27
C TYR A 444 0.89 6.03 14.47
N SER A 445 0.07 6.33 15.47
CA SER A 445 -0.09 5.55 16.67
C SER A 445 -1.20 4.52 16.47
N HIS A 446 -0.87 3.43 15.77
CA HIS A 446 -1.77 2.30 15.64
C HIS A 446 -2.03 1.67 17.01
N VAL A 447 -3.26 1.79 17.52
CA VAL A 447 -3.62 1.42 18.91
C VAL A 447 -3.33 -0.05 19.22
N SER A 448 -3.48 -0.93 18.23
CA SER A 448 -3.25 -2.36 18.40
C SER A 448 -1.82 -2.80 18.02
N CYS A 449 -0.91 -1.87 17.69
CA CYS A 449 0.48 -2.19 17.30
C CYS A 449 1.39 -2.20 18.53
N LYS A 450 1.60 -3.40 19.06
CA LYS A 450 2.43 -3.62 20.26
C LYS A 450 3.91 -3.24 20.03
N THR A 451 4.44 -3.43 18.82
CA THR A 451 5.83 -3.11 18.47
C THR A 451 6.14 -1.61 18.56
N MET A 452 5.30 -0.77 17.94
CA MET A 452 5.54 0.68 17.94
C MET A 452 5.19 1.33 19.27
N ALA A 453 4.13 0.84 19.95
CA ALA A 453 3.75 1.32 21.27
C ALA A 453 4.88 1.16 22.30
N GLY A 454 5.63 0.06 22.25
CA GLY A 454 6.77 -0.18 23.14
C GLY A 454 7.95 0.80 22.98
N LEU A 455 7.99 1.57 21.88
CA LEU A 455 9.08 2.51 21.58
C LEU A 455 8.69 3.98 21.79
N GLN A 456 7.44 4.27 22.22
CA GLN A 456 6.91 5.63 22.31
C GLN A 456 7.80 6.58 23.11
N GLY A 457 8.23 6.18 24.31
CA GLY A 457 9.10 7.01 25.15
C GLY A 457 10.43 7.37 24.48
N LEU A 458 11.02 6.42 23.74
CA LEU A 458 12.28 6.64 23.01
C LEU A 458 12.10 7.59 21.83
N PHE A 459 10.99 7.50 21.09
CA PHE A 459 10.69 8.46 20.02
C PHE A 459 10.58 9.88 20.56
N GLU A 460 9.85 10.07 21.67
CA GLU A 460 9.64 11.40 22.25
C GLU A 460 10.94 12.01 22.79
N GLU A 461 11.78 11.21 23.46
CA GLU A 461 13.09 11.65 23.93
C GLU A 461 14.00 12.04 22.76
N GLN A 462 14.18 11.16 21.78
CA GLN A 462 15.09 11.38 20.66
C GLN A 462 14.61 12.50 19.72
N ALA A 463 13.30 12.69 19.56
CA ALA A 463 12.73 13.80 18.82
C ALA A 463 13.06 15.14 19.49
N ARG A 464 12.92 15.24 20.82
CA ARG A 464 13.28 16.45 21.58
C ARG A 464 14.76 16.79 21.44
N GLU A 465 15.65 15.80 21.55
CA GLU A 465 17.10 15.99 21.37
C GLU A 465 17.45 16.56 19.99
N ARG A 466 16.70 16.16 18.96
CA ARG A 466 16.94 16.55 17.56
C ARG A 466 16.15 17.79 17.15
N SER A 467 15.36 18.37 18.05
CA SER A 467 14.43 19.47 17.75
C SER A 467 13.46 19.14 16.59
N ILE A 468 13.00 17.88 16.54
CA ILE A 468 12.00 17.42 15.57
C ILE A 468 10.61 17.48 16.21
N HIS A 469 9.64 18.04 15.51
CA HIS A 469 8.25 18.07 15.93
C HIS A 469 7.58 16.72 15.67
N LEU A 470 7.28 15.99 16.75
CA LEU A 470 6.61 14.70 16.68
C LEU A 470 5.10 14.88 16.96
N ILE A 471 4.26 14.58 15.97
CA ILE A 471 2.80 14.66 16.08
C ILE A 471 2.24 13.24 16.11
N TRP A 472 1.75 12.81 17.28
CA TRP A 472 1.07 11.53 17.43
C TRP A 472 -0.35 11.60 16.87
N VAL A 473 -0.68 10.66 15.98
CA VAL A 473 -2.00 10.52 15.37
C VAL A 473 -2.49 9.10 15.61
N GLU A 474 -3.39 8.92 16.58
CA GLU A 474 -3.98 7.63 16.89
C GLU A 474 -4.90 7.14 15.77
N HIS A 475 -4.88 5.84 15.48
CA HIS A 475 -5.78 5.17 14.54
C HIS A 475 -5.82 3.66 14.81
N ASP A 476 -6.72 2.94 14.15
CA ASP A 476 -6.86 1.49 14.28
C ASP A 476 -6.91 0.79 12.90
N LEU A 477 -5.95 1.17 12.04
CA LEU A 477 -5.66 0.61 10.71
C LEU A 477 -6.84 0.50 9.74
N CYS A 478 -7.69 -0.51 9.91
CA CYS A 478 -8.86 -0.81 9.09
C CYS A 478 -10.20 -0.60 9.82
N ASP A 479 -10.20 -0.31 11.12
CA ASP A 479 -11.41 -0.06 11.91
C ASP A 479 -11.56 1.44 12.25
N PRO A 480 -12.51 2.16 11.62
CA PRO A 480 -12.75 3.57 11.92
C PRO A 480 -13.55 3.80 13.22
N ARG A 481 -14.04 2.75 13.89
CA ARG A 481 -14.89 2.87 15.10
C ARG A 481 -14.09 3.21 16.35
N THR A 482 -12.85 2.74 16.44
CA THR A 482 -11.97 3.00 17.58
C THR A 482 -11.45 4.44 17.55
N VAL A 483 -11.00 4.89 16.38
CA VAL A 483 -10.61 6.29 16.15
C VAL A 483 -11.10 6.71 14.77
N SER A 484 -11.92 7.75 14.72
CA SER A 484 -12.49 8.26 13.48
C SER A 484 -11.48 9.11 12.68
N ARG A 485 -11.73 9.25 11.37
CA ARG A 485 -10.97 10.18 10.50
C ARG A 485 -10.94 11.62 11.08
N LYS A 486 -12.03 12.06 11.70
CA LYS A 486 -12.16 13.39 12.33
C LYS A 486 -11.28 13.52 13.57
N GLU A 487 -11.17 12.49 14.39
CA GLU A 487 -10.27 12.47 15.56
C GLU A 487 -8.81 12.52 15.12
N MET A 488 -8.42 11.74 14.10
CA MET A 488 -7.08 11.81 13.50
C MET A 488 -6.73 13.24 13.06
N ARG A 489 -7.65 13.90 12.33
CA ARG A 489 -7.47 15.31 11.91
C ARG A 489 -7.33 16.25 13.09
N SER A 490 -8.16 16.06 14.12
CA SER A 490 -8.17 16.92 15.32
C SER A 490 -6.82 16.97 16.02
N LYS A 491 -6.08 15.85 16.06
CA LYS A 491 -4.73 15.79 16.65
C LYS A 491 -3.76 16.72 15.93
N VAL A 492 -3.73 16.65 14.60
CA VAL A 492 -2.89 17.56 13.78
C VAL A 492 -3.38 19.00 13.88
N ASN A 493 -4.70 19.24 13.81
CA ASN A 493 -5.28 20.58 13.92
C ASN A 493 -4.84 21.28 15.22
N ILE A 494 -5.01 20.61 16.36
CA ILE A 494 -4.63 21.14 17.68
C ILE A 494 -3.14 21.45 17.73
N TYR A 495 -2.29 20.55 17.21
CA TYR A 495 -0.85 20.75 17.18
C TYR A 495 -0.46 21.97 16.34
N MET A 496 -1.03 22.10 15.14
CA MET A 496 -0.74 23.23 14.25
C MET A 496 -1.22 24.57 14.83
N GLN A 497 -2.37 24.60 15.50
CA GLN A 497 -2.91 25.80 16.12
C GLN A 497 -2.17 26.19 17.41
N THR A 498 -1.78 25.21 18.22
CA THR A 498 -1.24 25.47 19.56
C THR A 498 0.27 25.62 19.56
N VAL A 499 0.97 24.72 18.87
CA VAL A 499 2.45 24.64 18.85
C VAL A 499 2.99 25.55 17.75
N PHE A 500 2.53 25.38 16.51
CA PHE A 500 2.98 26.21 15.38
C PHE A 500 2.29 27.58 15.32
N ARG A 501 1.14 27.75 15.98
CA ARG A 501 0.33 28.99 15.97
C ARG A 501 -0.01 29.48 14.56
N GLU A 502 -0.32 28.52 13.69
CA GLU A 502 -0.66 28.80 12.31
C GLU A 502 -2.16 28.84 12.05
N GLU A 503 -2.54 29.61 11.04
CA GLU A 503 -3.89 29.58 10.46
C GLU A 503 -3.96 28.56 9.32
N PRO A 504 -5.05 27.78 9.21
CA PRO A 504 -5.22 26.79 8.14
C PRO A 504 -5.26 27.46 6.77
N LEU A 505 -4.67 26.82 5.77
CA LEU A 505 -4.72 27.24 4.36
C LEU A 505 -6.14 27.15 3.79
N ASP A 506 -6.89 26.14 4.22
CA ASP A 506 -8.31 25.99 3.94
C ASP A 506 -9.08 25.71 5.24
N PRO A 507 -9.70 26.74 5.86
CA PRO A 507 -10.47 26.58 7.10
C PRO A 507 -11.60 25.56 7.01
N SER A 508 -12.14 25.30 5.81
CA SER A 508 -13.21 24.31 5.64
C SER A 508 -12.74 22.87 5.87
N LEU A 509 -11.43 22.61 5.79
CA LEU A 509 -10.85 21.29 6.02
C LEU A 509 -10.49 21.02 7.49
N VAL A 510 -10.67 21.99 8.39
CA VAL A 510 -10.41 21.81 9.83
C VAL A 510 -11.45 20.89 10.45
N ASP A 511 -12.74 21.16 10.20
CA ASP A 511 -13.85 20.34 10.68
C ASP A 511 -14.89 20.15 9.58
N PHE A 512 -15.11 18.89 9.22
CA PHE A 512 -16.10 18.44 8.25
C PHE A 512 -16.53 16.99 8.54
N GLU A 513 -17.75 16.65 8.14
CA GLU A 513 -18.34 15.33 8.35
C GLU A 513 -18.01 14.37 7.20
N ASP A 514 -17.25 13.30 7.52
CA ASP A 514 -16.83 12.26 6.57
C ASP A 514 -16.94 10.83 7.13
N SER A 515 -17.66 10.64 8.23
CA SER A 515 -17.85 9.34 8.91
C SER A 515 -18.50 8.25 8.04
N LYS A 516 -19.24 8.66 7.00
CA LYS A 516 -19.89 7.74 6.05
C LYS A 516 -19.23 7.72 4.67
N THR A 517 -18.24 8.58 4.42
CA THR A 517 -17.67 8.79 3.10
C THR A 517 -16.78 7.62 2.69
N TRP A 518 -16.92 7.12 1.46
CA TRP A 518 -16.05 6.08 0.91
C TRP A 518 -14.57 6.53 0.89
#